data_AF-A0A511M9J4-F1
#
_entry.id   AF-A0A511M9J4-F1
#
_cell.length_a   1.000
_cell.length_b   1.000
_cell.length_c   1.000
_cell.angle_alpha   90.00
_cell.angle_beta   90.00
_cell.angle_gamma   90.00
#
_symmetry.space_group_name_H-M   'P 1'
#
loop_
_entity.id
_entity.type
_entity.pdbx_description
1 polymer ?
#
loop_
_entity_poly.entity_id
_entity_poly.type
_entity_poly.pdbx_seq_one_letter_code
_entity_poly.pdbx_strand_id
1 'polypeptide(L)'
;MRTVALPRPDSVAQLRDVAVERRVLNDVGVWAGEVEDNLKYLLNQWDPVGVADLVDDEYECLIVPLLTRLGAGAGRAEVSEFLWTELEGHFGLNPYHHREHYGVDGLADRLVAWWAVVAAV
;
A
#
# COMPACT_ATOMS: atom_id res chain seq x y z
N MET A 1 16.28 -7.30 -29.93
CA MET A 1 16.33 -7.55 -28.47
C MET A 1 17.59 -8.35 -28.17
N ARG A 2 18.60 -7.75 -27.53
CA ARG A 2 19.82 -8.48 -27.10
C ARG A 2 19.58 -8.98 -25.68
N THR A 3 19.40 -10.28 -25.53
CA THR A 3 19.43 -10.94 -24.22
C THR A 3 20.86 -10.89 -23.71
N VAL A 4 21.14 -9.99 -22.76
CA VAL A 4 22.40 -10.00 -22.02
C VAL A 4 22.32 -11.20 -21.08
N ALA A 5 22.95 -12.31 -21.46
CA ALA A 5 23.10 -13.46 -20.58
C ALA A 5 23.97 -13.03 -19.39
N LEU A 6 23.43 -13.12 -18.18
CA LEU A 6 24.23 -12.94 -16.97
C LEU A 6 25.36 -13.99 -16.98
N PRO A 7 26.62 -13.59 -16.74
CA PRO A 7 27.75 -14.52 -16.72
C PRO A 7 27.50 -15.63 -15.68
N ARG A 8 27.83 -16.88 -16.04
CA ARG A 8 27.73 -17.98 -15.07
C ARG A 8 28.77 -17.74 -13.97
N PRO A 9 28.42 -17.94 -12.69
CA PRO A 9 29.37 -17.80 -11.59
C PRO A 9 30.42 -18.92 -11.66
N ASP A 10 31.70 -18.56 -11.65
CA ASP A 10 32.84 -19.47 -11.83
C ASP A 10 33.40 -20.01 -10.49
N SER A 11 32.82 -19.61 -9.36
CA SER A 11 33.28 -20.01 -8.02
C SER A 11 32.14 -20.17 -7.01
N VAL A 12 32.41 -20.96 -5.96
CA VAL A 12 31.47 -21.19 -4.83
C VAL A 12 31.14 -19.89 -4.08
N ALA A 13 32.06 -18.93 -4.02
CA ALA A 13 31.82 -17.61 -3.43
C ALA A 13 30.78 -16.81 -4.22
N GLN A 14 30.94 -16.73 -5.55
CA GLN A 14 29.98 -16.05 -6.42
C GLN A 14 28.59 -16.73 -6.41
N LEU A 15 28.52 -18.06 -6.29
CA LEU A 15 27.25 -18.78 -6.12
C LEU A 15 26.54 -18.41 -4.81
N ARG A 16 27.29 -18.20 -3.72
CA ARG A 16 26.72 -17.76 -2.43
C ARG A 16 26.22 -16.32 -2.52
N ASP A 17 26.98 -15.42 -3.14
CA ASP A 17 26.58 -14.02 -3.31
C ASP A 17 25.28 -13.89 -4.12
N VAL A 18 25.17 -14.62 -5.24
CA VAL A 18 23.94 -14.66 -6.06
C VAL A 18 22.75 -15.24 -5.30
N ALA A 19 22.97 -16.26 -4.47
CA ALA A 19 21.90 -16.84 -3.64
C ALA A 19 21.44 -15.87 -2.55
N VAL A 20 22.36 -15.10 -1.95
CA VAL A 20 22.04 -14.04 -0.99
C VAL A 20 21.26 -12.91 -1.66
N GLU A 21 21.70 -12.42 -2.82
CA GLU A 21 21.01 -11.38 -3.57
C GLU A 21 19.59 -11.82 -3.97
N ARG A 22 19.43 -13.05 -4.49
CA ARG A 22 18.11 -13.61 -4.81
C ARG A 22 17.21 -13.71 -3.59
N ARG A 23 17.76 -14.11 -2.43
CA ARG A 23 17.01 -14.17 -1.18
C ARG A 23 16.56 -12.77 -0.75
N VAL A 24 17.45 -11.78 -0.77
CA VAL A 24 17.11 -10.39 -0.43
C VAL A 24 16.03 -9.84 -1.36
N LEU A 25 16.16 -10.05 -2.67
CA LEU A 25 15.15 -9.60 -3.64
C LEU A 25 13.80 -10.31 -3.43
N ASN A 26 13.82 -11.59 -3.08
CA ASN A 26 12.60 -12.32 -2.75
C ASN A 26 11.98 -11.81 -1.45
N ASP A 27 12.77 -11.55 -0.42
CA ASP A 27 12.31 -11.04 0.88
C ASP A 27 11.71 -9.62 0.71
N VAL A 28 12.33 -8.75 -0.10
CA VAL A 28 11.78 -7.43 -0.47
C VAL A 28 10.46 -7.56 -1.26
N GLY A 29 10.38 -8.52 -2.19
CA GLY A 29 9.16 -8.78 -2.95
C GLY A 29 8.01 -9.31 -2.08
N VAL A 30 8.32 -10.22 -1.15
CA VAL A 30 7.34 -10.73 -0.16
C VAL A 30 6.87 -9.58 0.74
N TRP A 31 7.79 -8.77 1.25
CA TRP A 31 7.46 -7.62 2.07
C TRP A 31 6.57 -6.61 1.34
N ALA A 32 6.88 -6.28 0.08
CA ALA A 32 6.04 -5.39 -0.72
C ALA A 32 4.62 -5.93 -0.91
N GLY A 33 4.49 -7.24 -1.17
CA GLY A 33 3.18 -7.91 -1.26
C GLY A 33 2.41 -7.88 0.07
N GLU A 34 3.08 -8.17 1.19
CA GLU A 34 2.45 -8.12 2.52
C GLU A 34 1.99 -6.70 2.90
N VAL A 35 2.76 -5.67 2.54
CA VAL A 35 2.39 -4.27 2.77
C VAL A 35 1.14 -3.90 1.97
N GLU A 36 1.08 -4.30 0.70
CA GLU A 36 -0.05 -4.08 -0.18
C GLU A 36 -1.31 -4.80 0.33
N ASP A 37 -1.21 -6.08 0.66
CA ASP A 37 -2.33 -6.89 1.19
C ASP A 37 -2.87 -6.32 2.51
N ASN A 38 -1.99 -5.86 3.40
CA ASN A 38 -2.40 -5.22 4.65
C ASN A 38 -3.15 -3.90 4.38
N LEU A 39 -2.65 -3.07 3.47
CA LEU A 39 -3.33 -1.82 3.13
C LEU A 39 -4.70 -2.09 2.51
N LYS A 40 -4.78 -3.05 1.58
CA LYS A 40 -6.03 -3.51 0.98
C LYS A 40 -7.03 -3.94 2.05
N TYR A 41 -6.59 -4.74 3.02
CA TYR A 41 -7.43 -5.13 4.16
C TYR A 41 -7.94 -3.94 4.98
N LEU A 42 -7.08 -2.94 5.24
CA LEU A 42 -7.49 -1.74 5.98
C LEU A 42 -8.54 -0.91 5.22
N LEU A 43 -8.44 -0.84 3.90
CA LEU A 43 -9.39 -0.14 3.03
C LEU A 43 -10.72 -0.89 2.92
N ASN A 44 -10.68 -2.21 2.72
CA ASN A 44 -11.89 -3.04 2.69
C ASN A 44 -12.63 -3.06 4.04
N GLN A 45 -11.94 -2.80 5.16
CA GLN A 45 -12.59 -2.63 6.46
C GLN A 45 -13.20 -1.23 6.68
N TRP A 46 -12.76 -0.24 5.91
CA TRP A 46 -13.33 1.10 5.95
C TRP A 46 -14.61 1.21 5.10
N ASP A 47 -14.56 0.61 3.90
CA ASP A 47 -15.67 0.38 2.98
C ASP A 47 -16.71 1.52 2.82
N PRO A 48 -16.29 2.75 2.45
CA PRO A 48 -17.22 3.88 2.31
C PRO A 48 -18.25 3.70 1.19
N VAL A 49 -17.96 2.86 0.19
CA VAL A 49 -18.89 2.53 -0.92
C VAL A 49 -19.87 1.42 -0.51
N GLY A 50 -19.48 0.53 0.42
CA GLY A 50 -20.33 -0.55 0.92
C GLY A 50 -20.31 -1.81 0.04
N VAL A 51 -19.19 -2.08 -0.64
CA VAL A 51 -19.06 -3.16 -1.63
C VAL A 51 -17.95 -4.16 -1.30
N ALA A 52 -17.29 -4.04 -0.15
CA ALA A 52 -16.18 -4.92 0.23
C ALA A 52 -16.59 -6.40 0.35
N ASP A 53 -17.87 -6.69 0.62
CA ASP A 53 -18.41 -8.06 0.64
C ASP A 53 -18.74 -8.60 -0.78
N LEU A 54 -18.70 -7.76 -1.80
CA LEU A 54 -19.07 -8.08 -3.19
C LEU A 54 -17.85 -8.21 -4.09
N VAL A 55 -16.89 -7.30 -3.93
CA VAL A 55 -15.67 -7.21 -4.73
C VAL A 55 -14.50 -6.80 -3.83
N ASP A 56 -13.35 -7.44 -4.03
CA ASP A 56 -12.16 -7.17 -3.22
C ASP A 56 -11.31 -6.02 -3.78
N ASP A 57 -11.50 -5.63 -5.04
CA ASP A 57 -10.60 -4.76 -5.80
C ASP A 57 -11.04 -3.28 -5.88
N GLU A 58 -12.21 -2.93 -5.36
CA GLU A 58 -12.78 -1.57 -5.44
C GLU A 58 -11.78 -0.49 -4.99
N TYR A 59 -11.05 -0.75 -3.89
CA TYR A 59 -10.15 0.22 -3.28
C TYR A 59 -8.68 0.07 -3.73
N GLU A 60 -8.37 -0.85 -4.67
CA GLU A 60 -6.97 -1.06 -5.14
C GLU A 60 -6.38 0.20 -5.78
N CYS A 61 -7.22 1.05 -6.37
CA CYS A 61 -6.82 2.33 -6.94
C CYS A 61 -6.18 3.29 -5.90
N LEU A 62 -6.50 3.14 -4.61
CA LEU A 62 -5.98 3.98 -3.53
C LEU A 62 -4.64 3.50 -2.99
N ILE A 63 -4.27 2.24 -3.23
CA ILE A 63 -3.10 1.58 -2.63
C ILE A 63 -1.81 2.33 -2.99
N VAL A 64 -1.48 2.43 -4.28
CA VAL A 64 -0.23 3.07 -4.73
C VAL A 64 -0.16 4.56 -4.31
N PRO A 65 -1.21 5.39 -4.50
CA PRO A 65 -1.23 6.77 -4.01
C PRO A 65 -1.02 6.92 -2.49
N LEU A 66 -1.57 6.02 -1.67
CA LEU A 66 -1.40 6.04 -0.22
C LEU A 66 0.01 5.61 0.19
N LEU A 67 0.52 4.49 -0.32
CA LEU A 67 1.88 4.03 -0.03
C LEU A 67 2.93 5.06 -0.44
N THR A 68 2.73 5.72 -1.59
CA THR A 68 3.63 6.79 -2.04
C THR A 68 3.67 7.94 -1.03
N ARG A 69 2.50 8.40 -0.55
CA ARG A 69 2.40 9.49 0.43
C ARG A 69 2.98 9.10 1.78
N LEU A 70 2.60 7.94 2.29
CA LEU A 70 3.09 7.42 3.57
C LEU A 70 4.61 7.23 3.54
N GLY A 71 5.15 6.67 2.45
CA GLY A 71 6.59 6.54 2.22
C GLY A 71 7.32 7.87 2.11
N ALA A 72 6.66 8.93 1.64
CA ALA A 72 7.17 10.29 1.63
C ALA A 72 7.05 11.01 3.00
N GLY A 73 6.44 10.37 4.00
CA GLY A 73 6.27 10.93 5.34
C GLY A 73 4.99 11.74 5.53
N ALA A 74 3.97 11.53 4.68
CA ALA A 74 2.67 12.18 4.82
C ALA A 74 2.06 11.91 6.21
N GLY A 75 1.64 12.97 6.87
CA GLY A 75 0.94 12.91 8.15
C GLY A 75 -0.57 12.79 7.99
N ARG A 76 -1.28 12.68 9.12
CA ARG A 76 -2.74 12.53 9.18
C ARG A 76 -3.50 13.52 8.28
N ALA A 77 -3.17 14.82 8.35
CA ALA A 77 -3.90 15.85 7.63
C ALA A 77 -3.84 15.65 6.10
N GLU A 78 -2.67 15.34 5.56
CA GLU A 78 -2.48 15.10 4.13
C GLU A 78 -3.19 13.82 3.67
N VAL A 79 -3.12 12.76 4.49
CA VAL A 79 -3.84 11.50 4.21
C VAL A 79 -5.35 11.72 4.26
N SER A 80 -5.87 12.44 5.26
CA SER A 80 -7.29 12.81 5.36
C SER A 80 -7.75 13.59 4.14
N GLU A 81 -7.00 14.62 3.73
CA GLU A 81 -7.35 15.46 2.57
C GLU A 81 -7.37 14.65 1.27
N PHE A 82 -6.40 13.75 1.09
CA PHE A 82 -6.36 12.84 -0.05
C PHE A 82 -7.60 11.94 -0.08
N LEU A 83 -7.88 11.22 1.02
CA LEU A 83 -9.04 10.33 1.11
C LEU A 83 -10.35 11.09 0.90
N TRP A 84 -10.47 12.28 1.46
CA TRP A 84 -11.62 13.16 1.25
C TRP A 84 -11.83 13.48 -0.24
N THR A 85 -10.76 13.90 -0.91
CA THR A 85 -10.78 14.27 -2.33
C THR A 85 -11.15 13.08 -3.22
N GLU A 86 -10.65 11.88 -2.91
CA GLU A 86 -11.01 10.68 -3.65
C GLU A 86 -12.48 10.30 -3.43
N LEU A 87 -13.00 10.38 -2.20
CA LEU A 87 -14.42 10.15 -1.95
C LEU A 87 -15.31 11.08 -2.78
N GLU A 88 -15.02 12.37 -2.79
CA GLU A 88 -15.82 13.37 -3.50
C GLU A 88 -15.64 13.28 -5.01
N GLY A 89 -14.39 13.25 -5.49
CA GLY A 89 -14.07 13.37 -6.90
C GLY A 89 -14.11 12.05 -7.66
N HIS A 90 -13.59 10.98 -7.06
CA HIS A 90 -13.43 9.68 -7.74
C HIS A 90 -14.62 8.76 -7.48
N PHE A 91 -15.04 8.60 -6.22
CA PHE A 91 -16.18 7.75 -5.87
C PHE A 91 -17.53 8.47 -5.97
N GLY A 92 -17.55 9.80 -6.13
CA GLY A 92 -18.78 10.59 -6.24
C GLY A 92 -19.63 10.60 -4.97
N LEU A 93 -19.03 10.27 -3.83
CA LEU A 93 -19.66 10.28 -2.52
C LEU A 93 -19.56 11.69 -1.94
N ASN A 94 -20.65 12.20 -1.37
CA ASN A 94 -20.57 13.46 -0.64
C ASN A 94 -20.03 13.18 0.77
N PRO A 95 -18.79 13.57 1.11
CA PRO A 95 -18.19 13.13 2.36
C PRO A 95 -18.73 13.91 3.58
N TYR A 96 -19.58 14.93 3.35
CA TYR A 96 -20.40 15.62 4.35
C TYR A 96 -21.83 15.06 4.49
N HIS A 97 -22.24 14.09 3.67
CA HIS A 97 -23.58 13.51 3.77
C HIS A 97 -23.59 12.44 4.87
N HIS A 98 -24.61 12.50 5.73
CA HIS A 98 -24.90 11.65 6.90
C HIS A 98 -24.44 12.16 8.27
N ARG A 99 -25.22 11.77 9.29
CA ARG A 99 -25.09 12.17 10.71
C ARG A 99 -23.79 11.70 11.37
N GLU A 100 -22.99 10.93 10.66
CA GLU A 100 -21.66 10.47 11.01
C GLU A 100 -20.83 10.58 9.72
N HIS A 101 -19.78 11.39 9.73
CA HIS A 101 -18.83 11.48 8.63
C HIS A 101 -18.33 10.07 8.27
N TYR A 102 -17.93 9.79 7.02
CA TYR A 102 -17.36 8.49 6.59
C TYR A 102 -16.12 8.05 7.38
N GLY A 103 -15.71 8.74 8.46
CA GLY A 103 -14.59 8.33 9.29
C GLY A 103 -13.24 8.53 8.61
N VAL A 104 -13.17 9.39 7.57
CA VAL A 104 -11.94 9.71 6.82
C VAL A 104 -10.77 9.98 7.76
N ASP A 105 -10.99 10.83 8.75
CA ASP A 105 -10.01 11.18 9.76
C ASP A 105 -9.56 10.00 10.62
N GLY A 106 -10.49 9.12 11.01
CA GLY A 106 -10.18 7.92 11.77
C GLY A 106 -9.40 6.89 10.96
N LEU A 107 -9.70 6.75 9.66
CA LEU A 107 -8.90 5.94 8.76
C LEU A 107 -7.51 6.55 8.58
N ALA A 108 -7.39 7.85 8.35
CA ALA A 108 -6.11 8.52 8.18
C ALA A 108 -5.19 8.31 9.41
N ASP A 109 -5.73 8.47 10.62
CA ASP A 109 -5.02 8.17 11.87
C ASP A 109 -4.54 6.72 11.91
N ARG A 110 -5.42 5.77 11.56
CA ARG A 110 -5.09 4.34 11.52
C ARG A 110 -3.99 4.03 10.51
N LEU A 111 -4.04 4.61 9.31
CA LEU A 111 -3.05 4.40 8.25
C LEU A 111 -1.67 4.94 8.63
N VAL A 112 -1.61 6.14 9.22
CA VAL A 112 -0.35 6.73 9.70
C VAL A 112 0.24 5.89 10.83
N ALA A 113 -0.59 5.47 11.79
CA ALA A 113 -0.13 4.62 12.89
C ALA A 113 0.34 3.23 12.41
N TRP A 114 -0.38 2.63 11.47
CA TRP A 114 0.00 1.37 10.84
C TRP A 114 1.34 1.50 10.10
N TRP A 115 1.49 2.54 9.27
CA TRP A 115 2.72 2.78 8.52
C TRP A 115 3.93 2.98 9.43
N ALA A 116 3.76 3.69 10.55
CA ALA A 116 4.84 3.88 11.52
C ALA A 116 5.35 2.56 12.13
N VAL A 117 4.50 1.54 12.22
CA VAL A 117 4.91 0.19 12.66
C VAL A 117 5.58 -0.58 11.53
N VAL A 118 4.99 -0.55 10.33
CA VAL A 118 5.47 -1.31 9.16
C VAL A 118 6.81 -0.81 8.65
N ALA A 119 6.99 0.51 8.56
CA ALA A 119 8.22 1.13 8.06
C ALA A 119 9.38 1.13 9.07
N ALA A 120 9.11 0.74 10.32
CA ALA A 120 10.14 0.61 11.36
C ALA A 120 10.83 -0.77 11.39
N VAL A 121 10.36 -1.71 10.57
CA VAL A 121 10.90 -3.07 10.39
C VAL A 121 11.86 -3.10 9.22
#